data_AF-A0A7S0HBP6-F1
#
_entry.id   AF-A0A7S0HBP6-F1
#
_cell.length_a   1.000
_cell.length_b   1.000
_cell.length_c   1.000
_cell.angle_alpha   90.00
_cell.angle_beta   90.00
_cell.angle_gamma   90.00
#
_symmetry.space_group_name_H-M   'P 1'
#
loop_
_entity.id
_entity.type
_entity.pdbx_description
1 polymer ?
#
loop_
_entity_poly.entity_id
_entity_poly.type
_entity_poly.pdbx_seq_one_letter_code
_entity_poly.pdbx_strand_id
1 'polypeptide(L)'
;RASIAGVPGFWPGALMGHPLLAEYVTDRDEEVFEHLVDVSVQQEDDVKSGYRIALAFRPNPLFSNAELVKTLRYADDGELTMSATTVQWKEGQRPGGGGGGADGGRDGQGCGGGVRWRRPRGGGRCLVRRETGLAGKARV
;
A
#
# COMPACT_ATOMS: atom_id res chain seq x y z
N ARG A 1 9.36 -21.12 -7.98
CA ARG A 1 8.78 -20.69 -6.68
C ARG A 1 8.39 -21.94 -5.91
N ALA A 2 8.95 -22.16 -4.71
CA ALA A 2 8.61 -23.31 -3.87
C ALA A 2 7.20 -23.15 -3.27
N SER A 3 6.57 -24.29 -2.96
CA SER A 3 5.14 -24.57 -2.82
C SER A 3 4.43 -23.94 -1.59
N ILE A 4 4.60 -22.63 -1.37
CA ILE A 4 3.89 -21.89 -0.29
C ILE A 4 2.36 -22.02 -0.45
N ALA A 5 1.87 -22.19 -1.69
CA ALA A 5 0.47 -22.44 -1.99
C ALA A 5 -0.13 -23.66 -1.25
N GLY A 6 0.71 -24.60 -0.78
CA GLY A 6 0.29 -25.78 -0.03
C GLY A 6 0.26 -25.60 1.49
N VAL A 7 0.65 -24.44 2.03
CA VAL A 7 0.68 -24.15 3.47
C VAL A 7 -0.45 -23.18 3.80
N PRO A 8 -1.58 -23.66 4.38
CA PRO A 8 -2.69 -22.79 4.75
C PRO A 8 -2.25 -21.71 5.74
N GLY A 9 -2.71 -20.48 5.54
CA GLY A 9 -2.46 -19.37 6.46
C GLY A 9 -1.01 -18.87 6.50
N PHE A 10 -0.13 -19.30 5.59
CA PHE A 10 1.27 -18.88 5.58
C PHE A 10 1.42 -17.35 5.51
N TRP A 11 0.78 -16.69 4.54
CA TRP A 11 0.93 -15.25 4.35
C TRP A 11 0.33 -14.39 5.47
N PRO A 12 -0.91 -14.65 5.94
CA PRO A 12 -1.43 -13.99 7.13
C PRO A 12 -0.49 -14.11 8.32
N GLY A 13 -0.06 -15.35 8.64
CA GLY A 13 0.86 -15.60 9.75
C GLY A 13 2.21 -14.91 9.59
N ALA A 14 2.76 -14.88 8.37
CA ALA A 14 4.03 -14.22 8.09
C ALA A 14 3.95 -12.68 8.25
N LEU A 15 2.86 -12.06 7.78
CA LEU A 15 2.68 -10.61 7.87
C LEU A 15 2.38 -10.16 9.31
N MET A 16 1.49 -10.88 10.02
CA MET A 16 1.13 -10.56 11.41
C MET A 16 2.24 -10.94 12.40
N GLY A 17 3.05 -11.95 12.10
CA GLY A 17 4.18 -12.35 12.92
C GLY A 17 5.40 -11.42 12.82
N HIS A 18 5.42 -10.48 11.86
CA HIS A 18 6.54 -9.57 11.66
C HIS A 18 6.43 -8.33 12.56
N PRO A 19 7.40 -8.07 13.48
CA PRO A 19 7.27 -7.03 14.51
C PRO A 19 6.90 -5.64 14.00
N LEU A 20 7.48 -5.23 12.86
CA LEU A 20 7.20 -3.91 12.29
C LEU A 20 5.91 -3.84 11.49
N LEU A 21 5.46 -4.96 10.91
CA LEU A 21 4.27 -4.93 10.05
C LEU A 21 3.00 -5.04 10.90
N ALA A 22 3.05 -5.86 11.96
CA ALA A 22 1.94 -6.05 12.90
C ALA A 22 1.37 -4.72 13.43
N GLU A 23 2.23 -3.72 13.69
CA GLU A 23 1.80 -2.40 14.17
C GLU A 23 0.96 -1.59 13.15
N TYR A 24 1.03 -1.93 11.87
CA TYR A 24 0.28 -1.28 10.79
C TYR A 24 -0.93 -2.09 10.32
N VAL A 25 -1.09 -3.32 10.80
CA VAL A 25 -2.23 -4.19 10.47
C VAL A 25 -3.40 -3.85 11.38
N THR A 26 -4.57 -3.59 10.80
CA THR A 26 -5.82 -3.42 11.55
C THR A 26 -6.64 -4.71 11.52
N ASP A 27 -7.60 -4.87 12.45
CA ASP A 27 -8.54 -6.01 12.46
C ASP A 27 -9.19 -6.26 11.09
N ARG A 28 -9.46 -5.18 10.34
CA ARG A 28 -10.02 -5.27 8.98
C ARG A 28 -9.02 -5.80 7.95
N ASP A 29 -7.74 -5.47 8.10
CA ASP A 29 -6.69 -5.99 7.24
C ASP A 29 -6.46 -7.48 7.49
N GLU A 30 -6.67 -7.96 8.71
CA GLU A 30 -6.66 -9.40 9.02
C GLU A 30 -7.74 -10.13 8.21
N GLU A 31 -8.98 -9.60 8.17
CA GLU A 31 -10.05 -10.16 7.33
C GLU A 31 -9.67 -10.20 5.83
N VAL A 32 -8.94 -9.19 5.35
CA VAL A 32 -8.42 -9.17 3.97
C VAL A 32 -7.34 -10.24 3.77
N PHE A 33 -6.44 -10.40 4.74
CA PHE A 33 -5.34 -11.35 4.65
C PHE A 33 -5.80 -12.80 4.69
N GLU A 34 -6.90 -13.14 5.36
CA GLU A 34 -7.50 -14.50 5.28
C GLU A 34 -7.75 -14.98 3.84
N HIS A 35 -7.96 -14.05 2.92
CA HIS A 35 -8.16 -14.34 1.51
C HIS A 35 -6.88 -14.24 0.66
N LEU A 36 -5.74 -13.83 1.23
CA LEU A 36 -4.44 -13.71 0.56
C LEU A 36 -3.84 -15.10 0.28
N VAL A 37 -3.54 -15.34 -1.00
CA VAL A 37 -3.03 -16.61 -1.52
C VAL A 37 -1.54 -16.55 -1.75
N ASP A 38 -1.07 -15.44 -2.33
CA ASP A 38 0.33 -15.27 -2.69
C ASP A 38 0.76 -13.82 -2.58
N VAL A 39 2.02 -13.63 -2.22
CA VAL A 39 2.70 -12.35 -2.31
C VAL A 39 3.88 -12.54 -3.26
N SER A 40 3.93 -11.70 -4.28
CA SER A 40 5.04 -11.68 -5.21
C SER A 40 5.71 -10.32 -5.26
N VAL A 41 7.03 -10.34 -5.21
CA VAL A 41 7.86 -9.16 -5.38
C VAL A 41 8.71 -9.44 -6.61
N GLN A 42 8.55 -8.60 -7.62
CA GLN A 42 9.33 -8.61 -8.84
C GLN A 42 10.21 -7.37 -8.84
N GLN A 43 11.50 -7.57 -9.04
CA GLN A 43 12.42 -6.48 -9.35
C GLN A 43 12.33 -6.24 -10.86
N GLU A 44 12.34 -4.97 -11.27
CA GLU A 44 12.51 -4.63 -12.68
C GLU A 44 13.93 -5.03 -13.13
N ASP A 45 14.13 -5.21 -14.45
CA ASP A 45 15.38 -5.76 -15.01
C ASP A 45 16.63 -4.96 -14.62
N ASP A 46 16.47 -3.66 -14.38
CA ASP A 46 17.45 -2.86 -13.66
C ASP A 46 17.03 -2.77 -12.17
N VAL A 47 17.81 -3.45 -11.32
CA VAL A 47 17.61 -3.55 -9.86
C VAL A 47 17.46 -2.16 -9.19
N LYS A 48 17.98 -1.11 -9.82
CA LYS A 48 17.87 0.26 -9.32
C LYS A 48 16.57 0.95 -9.70
N SER A 49 15.83 0.44 -10.68
CA SER A 49 14.69 1.14 -11.28
C SER A 49 13.37 0.89 -10.58
N GLY A 50 13.21 -0.15 -9.75
CA GLY A 50 11.98 -0.31 -8.97
C GLY A 50 11.60 -1.72 -8.54
N TYR A 51 10.43 -1.78 -7.89
CA TYR A 51 9.81 -3.00 -7.38
C TYR A 51 8.32 -3.02 -7.73
N ARG A 52 7.82 -4.19 -8.13
CA ARG A 52 6.39 -4.48 -8.25
C ARG A 52 6.02 -5.52 -7.19
N ILE A 53 5.18 -5.12 -6.26
CA ILE A 53 4.62 -5.98 -5.22
C ILE A 53 3.19 -6.32 -5.65
N ALA A 54 2.87 -7.60 -5.77
CA ALA A 54 1.55 -8.08 -6.14
C ALA A 54 1.02 -9.06 -5.07
N LEU A 55 -0.18 -8.77 -4.58
CA LEU A 55 -0.91 -9.56 -3.60
C LEU A 55 -2.07 -10.24 -4.35
N ALA A 56 -2.06 -11.57 -4.38
CA ALA A 56 -3.08 -12.37 -5.05
C ALA A 56 -4.12 -12.87 -4.04
N PHE A 57 -5.39 -12.71 -4.36
CA PHE A 57 -6.51 -13.04 -3.47
C PHE A 57 -7.43 -14.09 -4.07
N ARG A 58 -7.97 -14.95 -3.20
CA ARG A 58 -9.15 -15.75 -3.51
C ARG A 58 -10.39 -14.84 -3.60
N PRO A 59 -11.45 -15.28 -4.29
CA PRO A 59 -12.76 -14.63 -4.21
C PRO A 59 -13.16 -14.41 -2.75
N ASN A 60 -13.54 -13.19 -2.41
CA ASN A 60 -13.81 -12.77 -1.03
C ASN A 60 -15.00 -11.79 -0.98
N PRO A 61 -15.64 -11.58 0.18
CA PRO A 61 -16.80 -10.70 0.32
C PRO A 61 -16.46 -9.20 0.36
N LEU A 62 -15.17 -8.82 0.39
CA LEU A 62 -14.71 -7.46 0.65
C LEU A 62 -14.55 -6.64 -0.64
N PHE A 63 -13.92 -7.22 -1.67
CA PHE A 63 -13.68 -6.59 -2.97
C PHE A 63 -13.70 -7.60 -4.12
N SER A 64 -13.73 -7.12 -5.36
CA SER A 64 -13.74 -7.97 -6.57
C SER A 64 -12.37 -8.23 -7.19
N ASN A 65 -11.33 -7.47 -6.84
CA ASN A 65 -9.98 -7.68 -7.36
C ASN A 65 -9.44 -9.07 -7.02
N ALA A 66 -8.91 -9.78 -8.01
CA ALA A 66 -8.12 -10.99 -7.78
C ALA A 66 -6.65 -10.68 -7.43
N GLU A 67 -6.15 -9.51 -7.81
CA GLU A 67 -4.79 -9.08 -7.52
C GLU A 67 -4.76 -7.57 -7.18
N LEU A 68 -4.03 -7.19 -6.14
CA LEU A 68 -3.67 -5.82 -5.84
C LEU A 68 -2.17 -5.61 -6.07
N VAL A 69 -1.83 -4.59 -6.83
CA VAL A 69 -0.45 -4.34 -7.27
C VAL A 69 -0.02 -2.99 -6.76
N LYS A 70 1.19 -2.94 -6.20
CA LYS A 70 1.89 -1.73 -5.82
C LYS A 70 3.21 -1.69 -6.58
N THR A 71 3.39 -0.65 -7.39
CA THR A 71 4.62 -0.46 -8.15
C THR A 71 5.34 0.78 -7.63
N LEU A 72 6.64 0.63 -7.34
CA LEU A 72 7.55 1.69 -6.96
C LEU A 72 8.62 1.77 -8.05
N ARG A 73 8.88 2.95 -8.59
CA ARG A 73 9.88 3.19 -9.62
C ARG A 73 10.76 4.38 -9.27
N TYR A 74 12.06 4.22 -9.44
CA TYR A 74 13.03 5.30 -9.27
C TYR A 74 13.42 5.82 -10.65
N ALA A 75 13.29 7.12 -10.85
CA ALA A 75 13.82 7.80 -12.03
C ALA A 75 15.33 8.05 -11.88
N ASP A 76 16.02 8.34 -12.99
CA ASP A 76 17.47 8.55 -13.02
C ASP A 76 17.94 9.76 -12.18
N ASP A 77 17.04 10.74 -11.96
CA ASP A 77 17.27 11.90 -11.10
C ASP A 77 17.05 11.61 -9.61
N GLY A 78 16.65 10.38 -9.27
CA GLY A 78 16.34 9.93 -7.92
C GLY A 78 14.89 10.15 -7.49
N GLU A 79 14.00 10.64 -8.37
CA GLU A 79 12.58 10.78 -8.05
C GLU A 79 11.87 9.42 -7.92
N LEU A 80 11.13 9.21 -6.84
CA LEU A 80 10.33 8.00 -6.61
C LEU A 80 8.89 8.20 -7.11
N THR A 81 8.53 7.48 -8.18
CA THR A 81 7.15 7.38 -8.66
C THR A 81 6.49 6.12 -8.14
N MET A 82 5.24 6.24 -7.66
CA MET A 82 4.53 5.13 -7.04
C MET A 82 3.11 5.03 -7.57
N SER A 83 2.72 3.85 -8.08
CA SER A 83 1.37 3.55 -8.58
C SER A 83 0.79 2.34 -7.86
N ALA A 84 -0.54 2.30 -7.73
CA ALA A 84 -1.24 1.21 -7.05
C ALA A 84 -2.57 0.89 -7.75
N THR A 85 -2.97 -0.38 -7.72
CA THR A 85 -4.31 -0.79 -8.17
C THR A 85 -5.39 -0.12 -7.33
N THR A 86 -6.40 0.46 -7.98
CA THR A 86 -7.59 0.93 -7.30
C THR A 86 -8.45 -0.24 -6.83
N VAL A 87 -8.73 -0.30 -5.53
CA VAL A 87 -9.53 -1.38 -4.94
C VAL A 87 -11.01 -1.20 -5.29
N GLN A 88 -11.60 -2.24 -5.84
CA GLN A 88 -13.01 -2.34 -6.20
C GLN A 88 -13.79 -2.94 -5.02
N TRP A 89 -14.04 -2.09 -4.03
CA TRP A 89 -14.80 -2.47 -2.83
C TRP A 89 -16.23 -2.89 -3.17
N LYS A 90 -16.70 -3.94 -2.52
CA LYS A 90 -18.11 -4.33 -2.54
C LYS A 90 -18.94 -3.38 -1.66
N GLU A 91 -20.26 -3.42 -1.83
CA GLU A 91 -21.18 -2.56 -1.09
C GLU A 91 -21.00 -2.69 0.43
N GLY A 92 -20.92 -1.57 1.14
CA GLY A 92 -20.67 -1.52 2.59
C GLY A 92 -19.24 -1.89 3.02
N GLN A 93 -18.37 -2.32 2.10
CA GLN A 93 -17.02 -2.81 2.42
C GLN A 93 -15.92 -1.76 2.30
N ARG A 94 -16.25 -0.53 1.90
CA ARG A 94 -15.26 0.53 1.82
C ARG A 94 -14.89 1.05 3.22
N PRO A 95 -13.59 1.06 3.60
CA PRO A 95 -13.17 1.68 4.84
C PRO A 95 -13.50 3.18 4.86
N GLY A 96 -14.20 3.64 5.89
CA GLY A 96 -14.58 5.05 6.06
C GLY A 96 -15.93 5.47 5.45
N GLY A 97 -16.73 4.53 4.93
CA GLY A 97 -18.09 4.79 4.44
C GLY A 97 -19.15 4.26 5.41
N GLY A 98 -19.51 5.05 6.43
CA GLY A 98 -20.70 4.79 7.25
C GLY A 98 -21.98 5.03 6.42
N GLY A 99 -22.98 4.14 6.57
CA GLY A 99 -24.25 4.22 5.87
C GLY A 99 -25.14 5.39 6.30
N GLY A 100 -26.01 5.83 5.39
CA GLY A 100 -27.11 6.77 5.62
C GLY A 100 -27.79 7.16 4.31
N GLY A 101 -29.08 6.83 4.17
CA GLY A 101 -29.87 7.10 2.97
C GLY A 101 -30.30 8.56 2.77
N ALA A 102 -30.76 8.82 1.55
CA ALA A 102 -31.56 9.95 1.04
C ALA A 102 -30.99 11.39 1.06
N ASP A 103 -30.80 11.93 -0.15
CA ASP A 103 -31.38 13.19 -0.67
C ASP A 103 -30.38 14.08 -1.46
N GLY A 104 -30.89 14.66 -2.56
CA GLY A 104 -30.41 15.92 -3.12
C GLY A 104 -29.22 15.87 -4.08
N GLY A 105 -29.48 16.08 -5.37
CA GLY A 105 -28.46 16.19 -6.40
C GLY A 105 -27.57 17.43 -6.30
N ARG A 106 -26.35 17.31 -6.83
CA ARG A 106 -25.68 18.36 -7.63
C ARG A 106 -24.41 17.82 -8.28
N ASP A 107 -24.39 18.03 -9.58
CA ASP A 107 -23.29 18.02 -10.53
C ASP A 107 -21.98 18.53 -9.89
N GLY A 108 -20.98 17.65 -9.85
CA GLY A 108 -19.69 17.93 -9.22
C GLY A 108 -18.57 17.10 -9.84
N GLN A 109 -17.81 17.76 -10.72
CA GLN A 109 -16.52 17.31 -11.23
C GLN A 109 -15.61 16.91 -10.06
N GLY A 110 -15.13 15.65 -10.04
CA GLY A 110 -14.28 15.13 -8.98
C GLY A 110 -13.26 14.13 -9.51
N CYS A 111 -12.09 14.63 -9.92
CA CYS A 111 -10.91 13.80 -10.17
C CYS A 111 -10.08 13.67 -8.88
N GLY A 112 -9.62 12.45 -8.57
CA GLY A 112 -8.40 12.22 -7.80
C GLY A 112 -8.55 11.92 -6.30
N GLY A 113 -8.78 10.65 -5.96
CA GLY A 113 -8.56 10.13 -4.61
C GLY A 113 -7.06 10.02 -4.30
N GLY A 114 -6.45 11.10 -3.85
CA GLY A 114 -5.10 11.12 -3.27
C GLY A 114 -5.15 10.93 -1.75
N VAL A 115 -4.36 10.00 -1.24
CA VAL A 115 -4.08 9.85 0.20
C VAL A 115 -3.62 11.19 0.79
N ARG A 116 -4.44 11.75 1.69
CA ARG A 116 -4.21 13.06 2.31
C ARG A 116 -3.26 12.94 3.49
N TRP A 117 -1.99 13.29 3.29
CA TRP A 117 -1.06 13.53 4.40
C TRP A 117 -1.53 14.74 5.24
N ARG A 118 -1.74 14.55 6.55
CA ARG A 118 -2.10 15.66 7.45
C ARG A 118 -0.90 16.58 7.65
N ARG A 119 -1.08 17.87 7.39
CA ARG A 119 -0.13 18.91 7.81
C ARG A 119 -0.15 19.05 9.34
N PRO A 120 0.99 19.24 10.02
CA PRO A 120 1.00 19.70 11.41
C PRO A 120 0.37 21.08 11.52
N ARG A 121 -0.37 21.34 12.61
CA ARG A 121 -0.92 22.66 12.91
C ARG A 121 0.21 23.60 13.34
N GLY A 122 0.63 24.45 12.41
CA GLY A 122 1.64 25.48 12.63
C GLY A 122 2.30 25.78 11.29
N GLY A 123 2.03 26.94 10.71
CA GLY A 123 2.39 27.32 9.34
C GLY A 123 3.90 27.43 9.07
N GLY A 124 4.62 26.31 9.07
CA GLY A 124 5.98 26.17 8.58
C GLY A 124 6.00 25.45 7.23
N ARG A 125 6.81 25.95 6.29
CA ARG A 125 7.08 25.29 5.01
C ARG A 125 7.58 23.87 5.26
N CYS A 126 7.13 22.90 4.45
CA CYS A 126 7.76 21.57 4.40
C CYS A 126 9.21 21.75 3.92
N LEU A 127 10.16 21.71 4.86
CA LEU A 127 11.57 21.60 4.53
C LEU A 127 11.83 20.14 4.18
N VAL A 128 12.05 19.88 2.89
CA VAL A 128 12.78 18.68 2.45
C VAL A 128 14.17 18.84 3.04
N ARG A 129 14.52 18.03 4.04
CA ARG A 129 15.88 17.97 4.56
C ARG A 129 16.74 17.37 3.45
N ARG A 130 17.40 18.23 2.68
CA ARG A 130 18.58 17.87 1.91
C ARG A 130 19.64 17.40 2.91
N GLU A 131 19.94 16.11 2.96
CA GLU A 131 21.23 15.69 3.50
C GLU A 131 22.26 15.79 2.37
N THR A 132 22.72 17.02 2.14
CA THR A 132 23.98 17.26 1.46
C THR A 132 25.03 17.62 2.52
N GLY A 133 25.96 16.68 2.75
CA GLY A 133 27.40 16.98 2.84
C GLY A 133 28.04 17.32 4.19
N LEU A 134 28.92 16.39 4.59
CA LEU A 134 30.17 16.55 5.35
C LEU A 134 30.13 16.92 6.85
N ALA A 135 30.52 15.99 7.73
CA ALA A 135 31.92 15.71 8.09
C ALA A 135 32.00 14.87 9.38
N GLY A 136 32.77 13.79 9.37
CA GLY A 136 33.09 13.04 10.59
C GLY A 136 33.88 11.77 10.29
N LYS A 137 35.20 11.84 10.46
CA LYS A 137 36.14 10.74 10.26
C LYS A 137 35.79 9.54 11.16
N ALA A 138 35.86 8.34 10.60
CA ALA A 138 36.32 7.17 11.33
C ALA A 138 37.35 6.46 10.45
N ARG A 139 38.56 6.31 11.00
CA ARG A 139 39.73 5.68 10.38
C ARG A 139 40.00 4.39 11.16
N VAL A 140 40.24 3.33 10.38
CA VAL A 140 40.61 1.94 10.74
C VAL A 140 39.56 1.16 11.50
#